data_AF-A0A1Y5EH63-F1
#
_entry.id   AF-A0A1Y5EH63-F1
#
_cell.length_a   1.000
_cell.length_b   1.000
_cell.length_c   1.000
_cell.angle_alpha   90.00
_cell.angle_beta   90.00
_cell.angle_gamma   90.00
#
_symmetry.space_group_name_H-M   'P 1'
#
loop_
_entity.id
_entity.type
_entity.pdbx_description
1 polymer ?
#
loop_
_entity_poly.entity_id
_entity_poly.type
_entity_poly.pdbx_seq_one_letter_code
_entity_poly.pdbx_strand_id
1 'polypeptide(L)' 'MLTADVNEAIEFSHKSISDLGALLSSILAQSAEGTAAHNLAGIGTYLADDYSSVIESMSANIQEANSEAI' A
#
# COMPACT_ATOMS: atom_id res chain seq x y z
N MET A 1 -7.58 12.62 21.03
CA MET A 1 -7.49 11.15 21.12
C MET A 1 -7.77 10.44 19.78
N LEU A 2 -8.43 11.08 18.80
CA LEU A 2 -8.65 10.50 17.46
C LEU A 2 -7.39 10.36 16.57
N THR A 3 -6.29 11.05 16.86
CA THR A 3 -5.13 11.14 15.96
C THR A 3 -4.15 9.97 16.07
N ALA A 4 -4.02 9.34 17.24
CA ALA A 4 -3.11 8.20 17.42
C ALA A 4 -3.66 6.94 16.73
N ASP A 5 -4.94 6.62 16.94
CA ASP A 5 -5.60 5.46 16.33
C ASP A 5 -5.61 5.56 14.79
N VAL A 6 -5.76 6.77 14.23
CA VAL A 6 -5.70 7.01 12.79
C VAL A 6 -4.29 6.81 12.24
N ASN A 7 -3.26 7.26 12.96
CA ASN A 7 -1.87 7.06 12.55
C ASN A 7 -1.49 5.56 12.57
N GLU A 8 -1.89 4.81 13.60
CA GLU A 8 -1.66 3.37 13.67
C GLU A 8 -2.35 2.62 12.51
N ALA A 9 -3.58 3.02 12.15
CA ALA A 9 -4.30 2.43 11.03
C ALA A 9 -3.59 2.69 9.68
N ILE A 10 -3.00 3.88 9.52
CA ILE A 10 -2.24 4.26 8.32
C ILE A 10 -0.94 3.47 8.23
N GLU A 11 -0.19 3.37 9.34
CA GLU A 11 1.06 2.58 9.40
C GLU A 11 0.79 1.09 9.11
N PHE A 12 -0.28 0.54 9.68
CA PHE A 12 -0.71 -0.82 9.39
C PHE A 12 -1.05 -1.02 7.91
N SER A 13 -1.75 -0.04 7.31
CA SER A 13 -2.13 -0.08 5.90
C SER A 13 -0.89 -0.02 4.99
N HIS A 14 0.07 0.87 5.28
CA HIS A 14 1.35 0.94 4.56
C HIS A 14 2.08 -0.40 4.55
N LYS A 15 2.21 -1.01 5.73
CA LYS A 15 2.89 -2.30 5.87
C LYS A 15 2.16 -3.40 5.11
N SER A 16 0.85 -3.48 5.25
CA SER A 16 0.04 -4.52 4.61
C SER A 16 0.11 -4.45 3.08
N ILE A 17 0.11 -3.24 2.51
CA ILE A 17 0.21 -3.05 1.05
C ILE A 17 1.62 -3.35 0.54
N SER A 18 2.65 -2.95 1.28
CA SER A 18 4.04 -3.29 0.95
C SER A 18 4.27 -4.81 0.97
N ASP A 19 3.78 -5.51 2.00
CA ASP A 19 3.88 -6.96 2.13
C ASP A 19 3.13 -7.67 0.99
N LEU A 20 1.96 -7.16 0.59
CA LEU A 20 1.18 -7.66 -0.55
C LEU A 20 1.94 -7.47 -1.87
N GLY A 21 2.50 -6.29 -2.12
CA GLY A 21 3.30 -6.01 -3.32
C GLY A 21 4.54 -6.91 -3.43
N ALA A 22 5.20 -7.18 -2.30
CA ALA A 22 6.34 -8.11 -2.24
C ALA A 22 5.93 -9.55 -2.56
N LEU A 23 4.80 -10.00 -2.02
CA LEU A 23 4.23 -11.33 -2.32
C LEU A 23 3.91 -11.48 -3.82
N LEU A 24 3.24 -10.50 -4.41
CA LEU A 24 2.83 -10.54 -5.81
C LEU A 24 4.02 -10.45 -6.75
N SER A 25 5.02 -9.64 -6.42
CA SER A 25 6.30 -9.59 -7.15
C SER A 25 7.04 -10.92 -7.10
N SER A 26 7.02 -11.62 -5.96
CA SER A 26 7.58 -12.96 -5.82
C SER A 26 6.83 -14.00 -6.68
N ILE A 27 5.51 -13.90 -6.79
CA ILE A 27 4.70 -14.73 -7.68
C ILE A 27 5.02 -14.44 -9.15
N LEU A 28 5.15 -13.16 -9.55
CA LEU A 28 5.56 -12.78 -10.90
C LEU A 28 6.92 -13.39 -11.28
N ALA A 29 7.90 -13.30 -10.38
CA ALA A 29 9.25 -13.80 -10.63
C ALA A 29 9.32 -15.34 -10.78
N GLN A 30 8.39 -16.07 -10.16
CA GLN A 30 8.37 -17.54 -10.14
C GLN A 30 7.33 -18.16 -11.08
N SER A 31 6.40 -17.37 -11.60
CA SER A 31 5.32 -17.85 -12.48
C SER A 31 5.71 -17.72 -13.95
N ALA A 32 5.31 -18.71 -14.75
CA ALA A 32 5.48 -18.65 -16.19
C ALA A 32 4.58 -17.56 -16.81
N GLU A 33 5.14 -16.79 -17.73
CA GLU A 33 4.43 -15.76 -18.47
C GLU A 33 3.20 -16.35 -19.20
N GLY A 34 2.10 -15.61 -19.20
CA GLY A 34 0.82 -16.05 -19.79
C GLY A 34 -0.02 -16.99 -18.91
N THR A 35 0.48 -17.41 -17.74
CA THR A 35 -0.35 -18.13 -16.76
C THR A 35 -1.29 -17.19 -16.02
N ALA A 36 -2.41 -17.72 -15.53
CA ALA A 36 -3.36 -16.94 -14.71
C ALA A 36 -2.69 -16.35 -13.45
N ALA A 37 -1.76 -17.10 -12.83
CA ALA A 37 -1.02 -16.63 -11.67
C ALA A 37 -0.11 -15.44 -12.02
N HIS A 38 0.59 -15.49 -13.15
CA HIS A 38 1.44 -14.39 -13.61
C HIS A 38 0.63 -13.13 -13.91
N ASN A 39 -0.46 -13.28 -14.66
CA ASN A 39 -1.32 -12.14 -15.02
C ASN A 39 -2.00 -11.52 -13.79
N LEU A 40 -2.48 -12.35 -12.87
CA LEU A 40 -3.10 -11.87 -11.62
C LEU A 40 -2.08 -11.16 -10.73
N ALA A 41 -0.87 -11.71 -10.62
CA ALA A 41 0.19 -11.09 -9.85
C ALA A 41 0.64 -9.75 -10.46
N GLY A 42 0.71 -9.66 -11.80
CA GLY A 42 0.96 -8.40 -12.52
C GLY A 42 -0.05 -7.30 -12.20
N ILE A 43 -1.34 -7.63 -12.30
CA ILE A 43 -2.42 -6.69 -11.97
C ILE A 43 -2.37 -6.31 -10.48
N GLY A 44 -2.15 -7.29 -9.61
CA GLY A 44 -2.09 -7.08 -8.18
C GLY A 44 -0.93 -6.17 -7.76
N THR A 45 0.26 -6.35 -8.33
CA THR A 45 1.43 -5.50 -8.04
C THR A 45 1.15 -4.06 -8.43
N TYR A 46 0.57 -3.83 -9.61
CA TYR A 46 0.17 -2.48 -10.04
C TYR A 46 -0.83 -1.84 -9.07
N LEU A 47 -1.85 -2.58 -8.63
CA LEU A 47 -2.81 -2.09 -7.66
C LEU A 47 -2.18 -1.79 -6.30
N ALA A 48 -1.25 -2.63 -5.83
CA ALA A 48 -0.53 -2.39 -4.58
C ALA A 48 0.28 -1.08 -4.64
N ASP A 49 0.95 -0.81 -5.75
CA ASP A 49 1.69 0.44 -5.96
C ASP A 49 0.74 1.66 -5.97
N ASP A 50 -0.40 1.56 -6.68
CA ASP A 50 -1.39 2.63 -6.73
C ASP A 50 -1.97 2.94 -5.35
N TYR A 51 -2.36 1.92 -4.59
CA TYR A 51 -2.85 2.11 -3.22
C TYR A 51 -1.77 2.61 -2.26
N SER A 52 -0.49 2.27 -2.45
CA SER A 52 0.61 2.83 -1.66
C SER A 52 0.64 4.35 -1.81
N SER A 53 0.47 4.87 -3.03
CA SER A 53 0.45 6.31 -3.30
C SER A 53 -0.73 7.02 -2.62
N VAL A 54 -1.89 6.36 -2.53
CA VAL A 54 -3.07 6.89 -1.83
C VAL A 54 -2.80 7.01 -0.33
N ILE A 55 -2.20 6.00 0.30
CA ILE A 55 -1.90 6.06 1.74
C ILE A 55 -0.82 7.10 2.02
N GLU A 56 0.18 7.26 1.15
CA GLU A 56 1.18 8.34 1.27
C GLU A 56 0.51 9.72 1.23
N SER A 57 -0.44 9.93 0.31
CA SER A 57 -1.21 11.17 0.24
C SER A 57 -2.08 11.39 1.47
N MET A 58 -2.75 10.36 1.98
CA MET A 58 -3.54 10.46 3.22
C MET A 58 -2.66 10.81 4.43
N SER A 59 -1.46 10.22 4.51
CA SER A 59 -0.48 10.50 5.56
C SER A 59 -0.02 11.95 5.52
N ALA A 60 0.27 12.48 4.33
CA ALA A 60 0.67 13.87 4.13
C ALA A 60 -0.44 14.85 4.57
N ASN A 61 -1.68 14.59 4.16
CA ASN A 61 -2.83 15.44 4.52
C ASN A 61 -3.07 15.48 6.04
N ILE A 62 -2.86 14.36 6.74
CA ILE A 62 -3.01 14.30 8.20
C ILE A 62 -1.87 15.04 8.91
N GLN A 63 -0.64 14.94 8.39
CA GLN A 63 0.49 15.73 8.92
C GLN A 63 0.26 17.23 8.76
N GLU A 64 -0.24 17.67 7.60
CA GLU A 64 -0.60 19.06 7.35
C GLU A 64 -1.69 19.55 8.32
N ALA A 65 -2.79 18.82 8.44
CA ALA A 65 -3.88 19.16 9.36
C ALA A 65 -3.44 19.22 10.83
N ASN A 66 -2.49 18.38 11.25
CA ASN A 66 -1.94 18.43 12.61
C ASN A 66 -0.98 19.62 12.81
N SER A 67 -0.33 20.11 11.74
CA SER A 67 0.58 21.26 11.80
C SER A 67 -0.14 22.60 11.90
N GLU A 68 -1.34 22.72 11.33
CA GLU A 68 -2.19 23.92 11.39
C GLU A 68 -2.96 24.05 12.72
N ALA A 69 -3.05 22.97 13.51
CA ALA A 69 -3.80 22.93 14.77
C ALA A 69 -2.98 23.39 16.01
N ILE A 70 -1.71 23.80 15.82
CA ILE A 70 -0.77 24.26 16.85
C ILE A 70 -0.49 25.75 16.67
#